data_AF-A0A382P8S5-F1
#
_entry.id   AF-A0A382P8S5-F1
#
_cell.length_a   1.000
_cell.length_b   1.000
_cell.length_c   1.000
_cell.angle_alpha   90.00
_cell.angle_beta   90.00
_cell.angle_gamma   90.00
#
_symmetry.space_group_name_H-M   'P 1'
#
loop_
_entity.id
_entity.type
_entity.pdbx_description
1 polymer ?
#
loop_
_entity_poly.entity_id
_entity_poly.type
_entity_poly.pdbx_seq_one_letter_code
_entity_poly.pdbx_strand_id
1 'polypeptide(L)' 'MAPLLNQGDRLFVNKLVYTRYPSYLSGYFDKNYHLFHAPERGDVIVFTPPHDYERDFVKRVIGIPGDVVDID' A
#
# COMPACT_ATOMS: atom_id res chain seq x y z
N MET A 1 -4.53 -10.94 -10.00
CA MET A 1 -5.19 -11.12 -8.68
C MET A 1 -6.57 -11.72 -8.94
N ALA A 2 -6.62 -12.77 -9.78
CA ALA A 2 -7.88 -13.40 -10.15
C ALA A 2 -8.52 -14.03 -8.89
N PRO A 3 -9.85 -14.03 -8.76
CA PRO A 3 -10.82 -13.57 -9.76
C PRO A 3 -11.07 -12.05 -9.77
N LEU A 4 -10.55 -11.31 -8.78
CA LEU A 4 -10.85 -9.88 -8.60
C LEU A 4 -10.27 -9.01 -9.72
N LEU A 5 -9.00 -9.24 -10.09
CA LEU A 5 -8.34 -8.53 -11.18
C LEU A 5 -7.71 -9.55 -12.14
N ASN A 6 -8.14 -9.47 -13.39
CA ASN A 6 -7.74 -10.33 -14.49
C ASN A 6 -6.72 -9.64 -15.38
N GLN A 7 -6.05 -10.44 -16.21
CA GLN A 7 -5.10 -9.92 -17.17
C GLN A 7 -5.82 -9.03 -18.21
N GLY A 8 -5.31 -7.83 -18.42
CA GLY A 8 -5.90 -6.84 -19.35
C GLY A 8 -6.76 -5.78 -18.67
N ASP A 9 -7.11 -5.96 -17.38
CA ASP A 9 -7.83 -4.96 -16.61
C ASP A 9 -7.01 -3.67 -16.47
N ARG A 10 -7.71 -2.53 -16.50
CA ARG A 10 -7.11 -1.21 -16.30
C ARG A 10 -7.57 -0.65 -14.96
N LEU A 11 -6.62 -0.23 -14.13
CA LEU A 11 -6.89 0.23 -12.77
C LEU A 11 -6.83 1.75 -12.70
N PHE A 12 -7.76 2.35 -11.97
CA PHE A 12 -7.61 3.71 -11.47
C PHE A 12 -7.00 3.64 -10.07
N VAL A 13 -5.80 4.20 -9.89
CA VAL A 13 -5.02 4.08 -8.65
C VAL A 13 -4.97 5.42 -7.94
N ASN A 14 -5.38 5.45 -6.68
CA ASN A 14 -5.29 6.66 -5.86
C ASN A 14 -3.97 6.71 -5.09
N LYS A 15 -2.95 7.36 -5.66
CA LYS A 15 -1.64 7.52 -5.02
C LYS A 15 -1.67 8.45 -3.81
N LEU A 16 -2.64 9.38 -3.74
CA LEU A 16 -2.69 10.40 -2.69
C LEU A 16 -2.91 9.81 -1.29
N VAL A 17 -3.58 8.65 -1.21
CA VAL A 17 -3.85 7.93 0.06
C VAL A 17 -2.56 7.69 0.84
N TYR A 18 -1.50 7.24 0.15
CA TYR A 18 -0.24 6.81 0.76
C TYR A 18 0.86 7.86 0.71
N THR A 19 0.61 9.02 0.09
CA THR A 19 1.59 10.11 0.07
C THR A 19 1.91 10.51 1.50
N ARG A 20 3.20 10.50 1.84
CA ARG A 20 3.67 10.97 3.14
C ARG A 20 3.58 12.49 3.20
N TYR A 21 3.04 13.00 4.30
CA TYR A 21 3.02 14.44 4.55
C TYR A 21 4.47 14.96 4.60
N PRO A 22 4.78 16.11 3.98
CA PRO A 22 6.12 16.64 4.02
C PRO A 22 6.54 16.93 5.47
N SER A 23 7.61 16.30 5.93
CA SER A 23 8.05 16.33 7.33
C SER A 23 8.39 17.74 7.84
N TYR A 24 8.65 18.69 6.95
CA TYR A 24 8.91 20.10 7.28
C TYR A 24 7.62 20.92 7.53
N LEU A 25 6.45 20.42 7.14
CA LEU A 25 5.14 21.04 7.44
C LEU A 25 4.50 20.46 8.71
N SER A 26 4.86 19.23 9.08
CA SER A 26 4.41 18.60 10.32
C SER A 26 5.37 18.97 11.45
N GLY A 27 4.98 19.89 12.34
CA GLY A 27 5.71 20.19 13.57
C GLY A 27 5.80 19.01 14.57
N TYR A 28 5.29 17.84 14.19
CA TYR A 28 5.29 16.60 14.95
C TYR A 28 6.07 15.50 14.21
N PHE A 29 7.06 14.93 14.91
CA PHE A 29 7.95 13.84 14.44
C PHE A 29 7.33 12.45 14.54
N ASP A 30 6.04 12.28 14.24
CA ASP A 30 5.50 10.93 14.12
C ASP A 30 5.79 10.40 12.71
N LYS A 31 6.35 9.18 12.62
CA LYS A 31 6.89 8.62 11.37
C LYS A 31 5.82 8.15 10.39
N ASN A 32 4.53 8.25 10.77
CA ASN A 32 3.40 7.61 10.12
C ASN A 32 2.34 8.59 9.57
N TYR A 33 2.72 9.77 9.10
CA TYR A 33 1.77 10.69 8.47
C TYR A 33 1.52 10.34 7.00
N HIS A 34 0.60 9.41 6.75
CA HIS A 34 -0.09 9.33 5.46
C HIS A 34 -1.12 10.46 5.37
N LEU A 35 -1.34 11.02 4.18
CA LEU A 35 -2.31 12.13 3.99
C LEU A 35 -3.73 11.76 4.41
N PHE A 36 -4.12 10.50 4.26
CA PHE A 36 -5.46 10.01 4.57
C PHE A 36 -5.42 8.89 5.62
N HIS A 37 -4.78 7.77 5.30
CA HIS A 37 -4.62 6.64 6.22
C HIS A 37 -3.38 5.79 5.85
N ALA A 38 -2.87 5.05 6.83
CA ALA A 38 -1.87 4.01 6.58
C ALA A 38 -2.51 2.82 5.85
N PRO A 39 -1.74 1.93 5.19
CA PRO A 39 -2.31 0.73 4.60
C PRO A 39 -3.12 -0.08 5.60
N GLU A 40 -4.36 -0.42 5.26
CA GLU A 40 -5.28 -1.16 6.11
C GLU A 40 -5.54 -2.56 5.54
N ARG A 41 -5.99 -3.49 6.40
CA ARG A 41 -6.33 -4.84 5.95
C ARG A 41 -7.45 -4.78 4.91
N GLY A 42 -7.25 -5.50 3.80
CA GLY A 42 -8.20 -5.54 2.70
C GLY A 42 -7.90 -4.56 1.57
N ASP A 43 -7.05 -3.55 1.79
CA ASP A 43 -6.65 -2.62 0.73
C ASP A 43 -5.98 -3.36 -0.43
N VAL A 44 -6.30 -2.99 -1.66
CA VAL A 44 -5.57 -3.43 -2.85
C VAL A 44 -4.60 -2.32 -3.24
N ILE A 45 -3.31 -2.59 -3.10
CA ILE A 45 -2.25 -1.60 -3.28
C ILE A 45 -1.37 -1.93 -4.47
N VAL A 46 -0.82 -0.86 -5.06
CA VAL A 46 0.26 -0.93 -6.04
C VAL A 46 1.55 -0.52 -5.33
N PHE A 47 2.57 -1.38 -5.39
CA PHE A 47 3.86 -1.10 -4.76
C PHE A 47 5.00 -1.70 -5.57
N THR A 48 6.16 -1.08 -5.46
CA THR A 48 7.41 -1.62 -6.01
C THR A 48 8.00 -2.59 -4.98
N PRO A 49 8.14 -3.89 -5.30
CA PRO A 49 8.65 -4.87 -4.36
C PRO A 49 10.15 -4.65 -4.08
N PRO A 50 10.65 -4.98 -2.88
CA PRO A 50 12.04 -4.69 -2.49
C PRO A 50 13.10 -5.49 -3.27
N HIS A 51 12.68 -6.53 -4.00
CA HIS A 51 13.55 -7.42 -4.77
C HIS A 51 13.51 -7.15 -6.29
N ASP A 52 12.59 -6.32 -6.79
CA ASP A 52 12.47 -5.96 -8.19
C ASP A 52 11.94 -4.53 -8.31
N TYR A 53 12.84 -3.58 -8.59
CA TYR A 53 12.51 -2.16 -8.70
C TYR A 53 12.06 -1.75 -10.12
N GLU A 54 12.06 -2.67 -11.08
CA GLU A 54 11.68 -2.36 -12.46
C GLU A 54 10.18 -2.55 -12.71
N ARG A 55 9.46 -3.16 -11.75
CA ARG A 55 8.05 -3.54 -11.92
C ARG A 55 7.23 -3.18 -10.70
N ASP A 56 6.00 -2.73 -10.96
CA ASP A 56 5.00 -2.52 -9.91
C ASP A 56 4.12 -3.76 -9.74
N PHE A 57 3.84 -4.11 -8.48
CA PHE A 57 3.03 -5.25 -8.10
C PHE A 57 1.68 -4.78 -7.56
N VAL A 58 0.62 -5.50 -7.93
CA VAL A 58 -0.73 -5.27 -7.38
C VAL A 58 -1.09 -6.44 -6.45
N LYS A 59 -1.24 -6.16 -5.15
CA LYS A 59 -1.57 -7.16 -4.12
C LYS A 59 -2.57 -6.60 -3.11
N ARG A 60 -3.20 -7.50 -2.35
CA ARG A 60 -4.06 -7.13 -1.21
C ARG A 60 -3.25 -7.13 0.08
N VAL A 61 -3.46 -6.14 0.92
CA VAL A 61 -2.91 -6.09 2.29
C VAL A 61 -3.65 -7.11 3.14
N ILE A 62 -2.94 -8.13 3.60
CA ILE A 62 -3.50 -9.18 4.48
C ILE A 62 -3.09 -8.94 5.93
N GLY A 63 -1.83 -8.58 6.17
CA GLY A 63 -1.31 -8.24 7.49
C GLY A 63 -0.79 -6.80 7.54
N ILE A 64 -0.97 -6.15 8.68
CA ILE A 64 -0.41 -4.85 9.03
C ILE A 64 0.59 -4.99 10.19
N PRO A 65 1.42 -3.99 10.52
CA PRO A 65 2.38 -4.09 11.61
C PRO A 65 1.72 -4.52 12.93
N GLY A 66 2.26 -5.58 13.55
CA GLY A 66 1.70 -6.20 14.75
C GLY A 66 0.92 -7.49 14.50
N ASP A 67 0.64 -7.82 13.23
CA ASP A 67 -0.12 -9.03 12.89
C ASP A 67 0.75 -10.28 12.90
N VAL A 68 0.17 -11.38 13.36
CA VAL A 68 0.64 -12.74 13.09
C VAL A 68 -0.24 -13.30 12.00
N VAL A 69 0.36 -13.65 10.86
CA VAL A 69 -0.34 -14.22 9.70
C VAL A 69 0.09 -15.68 9.57
N ASP A 70 -0.89 -16.55 9.46
CA ASP A 70 -0.70 -17.98 9.22
C ASP A 70 -1.39 -18.38 7.92
N ILE A 71 -0.84 -19.38 7.23
CA ILE A 71 -1.35 -19.89 5.96
C ILE A 71 -1.34 -21.42 6.04
N ASP A 72 -2.53 -22.01 6.00
CA ASP A 72 -2.73 -23.46 5.91
C ASP A 72 -2.58 -23.99 4.47
#